data_AF-A0A8J5SFT7-F1
#
_entry.id   AF-A0A8J5SFT7-F1
#
_cell.length_a   1.000
_cell.length_b   1.000
_cell.length_c   1.000
_cell.angle_alpha   90.00
_cell.angle_beta   90.00
_cell.angle_gamma   90.00
#
_symmetry.space_group_name_H-M   'P 1'
#
loop_
_entity.id
_entity.type
_entity.pdbx_description
1 polymer ?
#
loop_
_entity_poly.entity_id
_entity_poly.type
_entity_poly.pdbx_seq_one_letter_code
_entity_poly.pdbx_strand_id
1 'polypeptide(L)'
;MVSGGGMSGEGVGEPEVVAAAGAAVAVEEAVAPAPARELVVGYALTSKKAKSFLQPKLRGLARKKGILFVAIDQKRPLSDQGPFDIVLHKLTGREWRKLLEDYRETHPEVTVLDPPCAIEHLLNRQSMLQEVSELDLSDCHGRVGVPKQLFVNTDPSSIPAAVMRAGLSLPLVAKPLVAKSHELSLAYDPISLTKLEPPLVLQEFVNHGGVLFKVYIVGDAIRVVRRFSLPNVDEGDLSNNAGVFRFPRVSCASASADDADLDPHVAELPPRPLLEILAKELRRRLGLRLFNIDMIREHGTRDRFYVIDMNYFPGYGKMPGYEHVFTDFLLGLVKKEYRRRPSYSSCEG
;
A
#
# COMPACT_ATOMS: atom_id res chain seq x y z
N MET A 1 28.57 87.32 5.13
CA MET A 1 29.69 88.20 4.77
C MET A 1 30.17 87.81 3.39
N VAL A 2 30.01 88.73 2.43
CA VAL A 2 30.94 89.06 1.31
C VAL A 2 31.28 87.90 0.33
N SER A 3 30.61 87.85 -0.83
CA SER A 3 31.12 88.26 -2.19
C SER A 3 31.96 87.15 -2.87
N GLY A 4 31.99 86.92 -4.18
CA GLY A 4 31.47 87.52 -5.41
C GLY A 4 31.92 86.61 -6.58
N GLY A 5 31.24 86.58 -7.73
CA GLY A 5 31.76 87.03 -9.05
C GLY A 5 32.93 86.19 -9.62
N GLY A 6 33.00 85.73 -10.87
CA GLY A 6 32.27 85.96 -12.11
C GLY A 6 33.00 85.24 -13.28
N MET A 7 32.41 85.32 -14.47
CA MET A 7 32.85 85.03 -15.87
C MET A 7 34.38 84.97 -16.15
N SER A 8 34.95 84.31 -17.18
CA SER A 8 34.60 84.09 -18.61
C SER A 8 35.73 83.32 -19.35
N GLY A 9 35.44 82.80 -20.55
CA GLY A 9 36.38 82.74 -21.72
C GLY A 9 37.05 81.38 -21.96
N GLU A 10 36.56 80.57 -22.90
CA GLU A 10 36.89 80.50 -24.35
C GLU A 10 38.23 79.80 -24.69
N GLY A 11 38.13 78.76 -25.53
CA GLY A 11 39.26 78.06 -26.13
C GLY A 11 38.79 76.93 -27.04
N VAL A 12 38.64 77.24 -28.33
CA VAL A 12 38.26 76.34 -29.43
C VAL A 12 39.44 75.43 -29.81
N GLY A 13 39.16 74.15 -30.06
CA GLY A 13 40.07 73.20 -30.71
C GLY A 13 39.32 71.92 -31.12
N GLU A 14 38.95 71.83 -32.40
CA GLU A 14 38.64 70.57 -33.09
C GLU A 14 39.97 69.90 -33.56
N PRO A 15 39.98 68.65 -34.09
CA PRO A 15 39.01 67.55 -34.02
C PRO A 15 39.68 66.20 -33.67
N GLU A 16 38.92 65.16 -33.29
CA GLU A 16 39.22 63.80 -33.78
C GLU A 16 38.02 62.87 -33.64
N VAL A 17 37.59 62.32 -34.78
CA VAL A 17 36.53 61.34 -34.91
C VAL A 17 37.15 59.98 -34.61
N VAL A 18 36.72 59.33 -33.52
CA VAL A 18 37.01 57.91 -33.31
C VAL A 18 35.69 57.21 -32.97
N ALA A 19 35.23 56.40 -33.93
CA ALA A 19 34.05 55.57 -33.82
C ALA A 19 34.25 54.51 -32.73
N ALA A 20 33.48 54.58 -31.65
CA ALA A 20 33.35 53.50 -30.69
C ALA A 20 32.07 52.71 -31.01
N ALA A 21 32.25 51.53 -31.61
CA ALA A 21 31.20 50.56 -31.81
C ALA A 21 30.66 50.09 -30.46
N GLY A 22 29.37 50.32 -30.21
CA GLY A 22 28.67 49.76 -29.07
C GLY A 22 28.55 48.24 -29.24
N ALA A 23 29.24 47.48 -28.39
CA ALA A 23 29.00 46.06 -28.25
C ALA A 23 27.62 45.87 -27.59
N ALA A 24 26.61 45.54 -28.39
CA ALA A 24 25.35 45.02 -27.90
C ALA A 24 25.63 43.65 -27.25
N VAL A 25 25.63 43.62 -25.93
CA VAL A 25 25.62 42.36 -25.18
C VAL A 25 24.25 41.74 -25.41
N ALA A 26 24.21 40.71 -26.26
CA ALA A 26 23.05 39.83 -26.36
C ALA A 26 22.86 39.18 -25.01
N VAL A 27 21.81 39.59 -24.30
CA VAL A 27 21.32 38.89 -23.13
C VAL A 27 20.72 37.60 -23.66
N GLU A 28 21.45 36.49 -23.53
CA GLU A 28 20.84 35.16 -23.62
C GLU A 28 19.75 35.11 -22.54
N GLU A 29 18.49 35.25 -22.95
CA GLU A 29 17.38 34.81 -22.13
C GLU A 29 17.61 33.33 -21.85
N ALA A 30 18.05 33.04 -20.63
CA ALA A 30 18.03 31.69 -20.09
C ALA A 30 16.58 31.19 -20.20
N VAL A 31 16.33 30.34 -21.20
CA VAL A 31 15.06 29.65 -21.38
C VAL A 31 14.76 28.98 -20.07
N ALA A 32 13.75 29.50 -19.35
CA ALA A 32 13.27 28.89 -18.13
C ALA A 32 13.00 27.41 -18.42
N PRO A 33 13.49 26.47 -17.59
CA PRO A 33 13.26 25.06 -17.84
C PRO A 33 11.76 24.87 -17.99
N ALA A 34 11.34 24.27 -19.11
CA ALA A 34 9.95 23.96 -19.37
C ALA A 34 9.35 23.34 -18.09
N PRO A 35 8.19 23.82 -17.62
CA PRO A 35 7.62 23.34 -16.37
C PRO A 35 7.56 21.82 -16.46
N ALA A 36 8.19 21.14 -15.49
CA ALA A 36 8.21 19.69 -15.45
C ALA A 36 6.76 19.20 -15.60
N ARG A 37 6.49 18.44 -16.67
CA ARG A 37 5.16 17.93 -16.99
C ARG A 37 4.53 17.34 -15.73
N GLU A 38 3.34 17.81 -15.37
CA GLU A 38 2.61 17.28 -14.23
C GLU A 38 2.29 15.79 -14.45
N LEU A 39 2.45 15.00 -13.39
CA LEU A 39 2.05 13.60 -13.36
C LEU A 39 0.53 13.50 -13.19
N VAL A 40 -0.19 12.99 -14.19
CA VAL A 40 -1.64 12.85 -14.15
C VAL A 40 -2.04 11.45 -13.69
N VAL A 41 -2.66 11.37 -12.53
CA VAL A 41 -3.18 10.12 -11.94
C VAL A 41 -4.70 10.10 -12.08
N GLY A 42 -5.19 9.35 -13.06
CA GLY A 42 -6.60 8.99 -13.18
C GLY A 42 -6.98 8.02 -12.06
N TYR A 43 -8.04 8.29 -11.30
CA TYR A 43 -8.46 7.42 -10.21
C TYR A 43 -9.90 6.92 -10.34
N ALA A 44 -10.07 5.62 -10.12
CA ALA A 44 -11.36 4.95 -10.02
C ALA A 44 -11.43 4.20 -8.69
N LEU A 45 -11.96 4.87 -7.66
CA LEU A 45 -11.99 4.37 -6.29
C LEU A 45 -13.44 4.25 -5.82
N THR A 46 -13.71 3.27 -4.95
CA THR A 46 -14.99 3.25 -4.23
C THR A 46 -15.18 4.52 -3.41
N SER A 47 -16.43 4.96 -3.20
CA SER A 47 -16.73 6.17 -2.43
C SER A 47 -16.07 6.17 -1.04
N LYS A 48 -16.08 5.01 -0.36
CA LYS A 48 -15.41 4.83 0.95
C LYS A 48 -13.89 5.00 0.83
N LYS A 49 -13.28 4.45 -0.23
CA LYS A 49 -11.83 4.54 -0.44
C LYS A 49 -11.41 5.96 -0.79
N ALA A 50 -12.10 6.62 -1.73
CA ALA A 50 -11.82 8.01 -2.09
C ALA A 50 -11.91 8.93 -0.85
N LYS A 51 -12.99 8.81 -0.06
CA LYS A 51 -13.20 9.60 1.17
C LYS A 51 -12.16 9.36 2.25
N SER A 52 -11.56 8.17 2.32
CA SER A 52 -10.57 7.84 3.36
C SER A 52 -9.13 8.08 2.92
N PHE A 53 -8.83 7.94 1.62
CA PHE A 53 -7.47 8.01 1.06
C PHE A 53 -7.12 9.41 0.51
N LEU A 54 -7.99 10.00 -0.31
CA LEU A 54 -7.74 11.28 -1.00
C LEU A 54 -8.05 12.50 -0.12
N GLN A 55 -7.51 12.49 1.10
CA GLN A 55 -7.63 13.58 2.07
C GLN A 55 -6.99 14.88 1.56
N PRO A 56 -7.42 16.05 2.06
CA PRO A 56 -6.85 17.35 1.69
C PRO A 56 -5.32 17.40 1.80
N LYS A 57 -4.74 16.77 2.82
CA LYS A 57 -3.28 16.73 3.03
C LYS A 57 -2.54 15.98 1.92
N LEU A 58 -3.05 14.82 1.49
CA LEU A 58 -2.47 14.08 0.36
C LEU A 58 -2.59 14.90 -0.93
N ARG A 59 -3.77 15.46 -1.22
CA ARG A 59 -3.99 16.27 -2.44
C ARG A 59 -3.09 17.49 -2.48
N GLY A 60 -2.95 18.19 -1.35
CA GLY A 60 -2.08 19.36 -1.24
C GLY A 60 -0.61 19.01 -1.43
N LEU A 61 -0.13 17.91 -0.85
CA LEU A 61 1.24 17.45 -1.02
C LEU A 61 1.51 16.98 -2.47
N ALA A 62 0.58 16.22 -3.04
CA ALA A 62 0.64 15.74 -4.42
C ALA A 62 0.75 16.92 -5.40
N ARG A 63 -0.11 17.93 -5.27
CA ARG A 63 -0.05 19.14 -6.11
C ARG A 63 1.29 19.88 -5.98
N LYS A 64 1.81 20.03 -4.76
CA LYS A 64 3.13 20.65 -4.53
C LYS A 64 4.28 19.87 -5.18
N LYS A 65 4.10 18.58 -5.40
CA LYS A 65 5.07 17.70 -6.07
C LYS A 65 4.74 17.46 -7.56
N GLY A 66 3.83 18.25 -8.14
CA GLY A 66 3.46 18.15 -9.56
C GLY A 66 2.64 16.92 -9.90
N ILE A 67 1.80 16.41 -8.99
CA ILE A 67 0.87 15.31 -9.24
C ILE A 67 -0.57 15.83 -9.23
N LEU A 68 -1.30 15.56 -10.30
CA LEU A 68 -2.71 15.88 -10.47
C LEU A 68 -3.56 14.60 -10.35
N PHE A 69 -4.50 14.58 -9.41
CA PHE A 69 -5.49 13.50 -9.30
C PHE A 69 -6.77 13.85 -10.04
N VAL A 70 -7.14 13.06 -11.05
CA VAL A 70 -8.34 13.24 -11.87
C VAL A 70 -9.29 12.06 -11.63
N ALA A 71 -10.54 12.35 -11.26
CA ALA A 71 -11.54 11.29 -11.11
C ALA A 71 -11.92 10.73 -12.47
N ILE A 72 -11.89 9.41 -12.62
CA ILE A 72 -12.38 8.73 -13.83
C ILE A 72 -13.91 8.66 -13.75
N ASP A 73 -14.57 9.20 -14.77
CA ASP A 73 -16.01 9.06 -14.99
C ASP A 73 -16.30 7.71 -15.65
N GLN A 74 -16.96 6.82 -14.90
CA GLN A 74 -17.35 5.49 -15.37
C GLN A 74 -18.44 5.51 -16.44
N LYS A 75 -19.09 6.66 -16.67
CA LYS A 75 -20.13 6.82 -17.70
C LYS A 75 -19.57 7.20 -19.07
N ARG A 76 -18.26 7.48 -19.15
CA ARG A 76 -17.57 7.89 -20.38
C ARG A 76 -16.49 6.88 -20.73
N PRO A 77 -16.14 6.72 -22.03
CA PRO A 77 -15.01 5.88 -22.43
C PRO A 77 -13.72 6.33 -21.72
N LEU A 78 -12.87 5.38 -21.30
CA LEU A 78 -11.63 5.68 -20.58
C LEU A 78 -10.58 6.34 -21.50
N SER A 79 -10.56 5.96 -22.78
CA SER A 79 -9.72 6.57 -23.84
C SER A 79 -9.87 8.09 -23.93
N ASP A 80 -11.06 8.61 -23.67
CA ASP A 80 -11.42 10.01 -23.91
C ASP A 80 -11.18 10.90 -22.69
N GLN A 81 -10.61 10.34 -21.63
CA GLN A 81 -10.42 11.02 -20.34
C GLN A 81 -8.94 11.28 -20.03
N GLY A 82 -8.03 10.71 -20.82
CA GLY A 82 -6.59 10.90 -20.70
C GLY A 82 -6.09 12.21 -21.35
N PRO A 83 -4.76 12.37 -21.47
CA PRO A 83 -3.74 11.37 -21.15
C PRO A 83 -3.57 11.19 -19.63
N PHE A 84 -3.53 9.93 -19.19
CA PHE A 84 -3.11 9.57 -17.83
C PHE A 84 -1.68 9.06 -17.86
N ASP A 85 -0.91 9.27 -16.81
CA ASP A 85 0.35 8.55 -16.59
C ASP A 85 0.11 7.28 -15.76
N ILE A 86 -0.85 7.35 -14.83
CA ILE A 86 -1.20 6.27 -13.92
C ILE A 86 -2.72 6.17 -13.82
N VAL A 87 -3.25 4.95 -13.88
CA VAL A 87 -4.63 4.63 -13.50
C VAL A 87 -4.61 3.93 -12.15
N LEU A 88 -4.98 4.66 -11.09
CA LEU A 88 -5.08 4.15 -9.73
C LEU A 88 -6.50 3.67 -9.43
N HIS A 89 -6.68 2.39 -9.11
CA HIS A 89 -8.04 1.86 -8.97
C HIS A 89 -8.25 0.92 -7.78
N LYS A 90 -9.50 0.89 -7.32
CA LYS A 90 -10.01 -0.06 -6.31
C LYS A 90 -11.45 -0.49 -6.59
N LEU A 91 -11.90 -0.33 -7.83
CA LEU A 91 -13.17 -0.89 -8.27
C LEU A 91 -12.95 -2.37 -8.61
N THR A 92 -13.99 -3.16 -8.42
CA THR A 92 -14.00 -4.61 -8.65
C THR A 92 -15.15 -4.96 -9.57
N GLY A 93 -15.04 -6.05 -10.31
CA GLY A 93 -16.09 -6.52 -11.21
C GLY A 93 -15.53 -6.87 -12.58
N ARG A 94 -16.21 -7.78 -13.28
CA ARG A 94 -15.77 -8.28 -14.60
C ARG A 94 -15.71 -7.18 -15.65
N GLU A 95 -16.71 -6.29 -15.67
CA GLU A 95 -16.77 -5.18 -16.63
C GLU A 95 -15.62 -4.19 -16.43
N TRP A 96 -15.38 -3.75 -15.19
CA TRP A 96 -14.28 -2.84 -14.85
C TRP A 96 -12.92 -3.43 -15.20
N ARG A 97 -12.72 -4.71 -14.89
CA ARG A 97 -11.50 -5.45 -15.26
C ARG A 97 -11.29 -5.42 -16.78
N LYS A 98 -12.30 -5.84 -17.54
CA LYS A 98 -12.20 -5.90 -18.99
C LYS A 98 -11.85 -4.52 -19.58
N LEU A 99 -12.53 -3.49 -19.10
CA LEU A 99 -12.25 -2.11 -19.49
C LEU A 99 -10.78 -1.70 -19.22
N LEU A 100 -10.21 -2.09 -18.07
CA LEU A 100 -8.80 -1.82 -17.77
C LEU A 100 -7.84 -2.67 -18.60
N GLU A 101 -8.20 -3.90 -18.94
CA GLU A 101 -7.41 -4.77 -19.81
C GLU A 101 -7.35 -4.19 -21.23
N ASP A 102 -8.51 -3.87 -21.82
CA ASP A 102 -8.63 -3.24 -23.15
C ASP A 102 -7.88 -1.90 -23.21
N TYR A 103 -7.96 -1.09 -22.14
CA TYR A 103 -7.23 0.18 -22.06
C TYR A 103 -5.71 -0.01 -22.03
N ARG A 104 -5.20 -1.04 -21.36
CA ARG A 104 -3.76 -1.34 -21.29
C ARG A 104 -3.18 -1.81 -22.62
N GLU A 105 -3.97 -2.51 -23.42
CA GLU A 105 -3.55 -2.96 -24.76
C GLU A 105 -3.35 -1.76 -25.70
N THR A 106 -4.22 -0.76 -25.56
CA THR A 106 -4.18 0.45 -26.41
C THR A 106 -3.28 1.57 -25.86
N HIS A 107 -2.95 1.54 -24.56
CA HIS A 107 -2.14 2.56 -23.87
C HIS A 107 -1.05 1.91 -23.00
N PRO A 108 -0.06 1.20 -23.59
CA PRO A 108 0.97 0.48 -22.84
C PRO A 108 1.90 1.40 -22.01
N GLU A 109 1.94 2.69 -22.33
CA GLU A 109 2.66 3.72 -21.57
C GLU A 109 2.01 4.08 -20.23
N VAL A 110 0.74 3.71 -20.03
CA VAL A 110 -0.01 4.05 -18.82
C VAL A 110 0.14 2.96 -17.78
N THR A 111 0.58 3.33 -16.58
CA THR A 111 0.69 2.36 -15.48
C THR A 111 -0.67 2.13 -14.83
N VAL A 112 -1.25 0.93 -15.00
CA VAL A 112 -2.43 0.50 -14.23
C VAL A 112 -2.00 -0.06 -12.88
N LEU A 113 -2.42 0.60 -11.81
CA LEU A 113 -1.95 0.38 -10.44
C LEU A 113 -3.08 -0.14 -9.54
N ASP A 114 -3.10 -1.41 -9.14
CA ASP A 114 -2.29 -2.56 -9.63
C ASP A 114 -3.01 -3.31 -10.78
N PRO A 115 -2.35 -4.23 -11.52
CA PRO A 115 -3.02 -5.03 -12.55
C PRO A 115 -4.25 -5.80 -12.03
N PRO A 116 -5.41 -5.79 -12.72
CA PRO A 116 -6.62 -6.47 -12.27
C PRO A 116 -6.47 -7.98 -11.98
N CYS A 117 -5.69 -8.69 -12.79
CA CYS A 117 -5.39 -10.11 -12.58
C CYS A 117 -4.63 -10.36 -11.26
N ALA A 118 -3.62 -9.54 -10.95
CA ALA A 118 -2.84 -9.62 -9.72
C ALA A 118 -3.69 -9.43 -8.46
N ILE A 119 -4.73 -8.60 -8.55
CA ILE A 119 -5.63 -8.30 -7.43
C ILE A 119 -6.49 -9.51 -7.04
N GLU A 120 -6.85 -10.39 -7.99
CA GLU A 120 -7.71 -11.55 -7.72
C GLU A 120 -7.14 -12.52 -6.69
N HIS A 121 -5.82 -12.68 -6.67
CA HIS A 121 -5.13 -13.55 -5.71
C HIS A 121 -5.49 -13.18 -4.26
N LEU A 122 -5.68 -11.88 -3.96
CA LEU A 122 -6.03 -11.42 -2.62
C LEU A 122 -7.55 -11.34 -2.37
N LEU A 123 -8.39 -11.54 -3.40
CA LEU A 123 -9.85 -11.59 -3.21
C LEU A 123 -10.33 -12.98 -2.79
N ASN A 124 -9.53 -14.03 -3.03
CA ASN A 124 -9.86 -15.38 -2.62
C ASN A 124 -9.22 -15.73 -1.27
N ARG A 125 -10.03 -15.73 -0.21
CA ARG A 125 -9.57 -16.03 1.15
C ARG A 125 -9.03 -17.46 1.34
N GLN A 126 -9.36 -18.38 0.43
CA GLN A 126 -8.83 -19.75 0.45
C GLN A 126 -7.36 -19.80 0.03
N SER A 127 -6.97 -19.01 -0.97
CA SER A 127 -5.63 -19.07 -1.59
C SER A 127 -4.75 -17.86 -1.29
N MET A 128 -5.27 -16.80 -0.66
CA MET A 128 -4.52 -15.54 -0.49
C MET A 128 -3.20 -15.69 0.28
N LEU A 129 -3.09 -16.69 1.16
CA LEU A 129 -1.90 -16.94 1.98
C LEU A 129 -0.99 -18.03 1.38
N GLN A 130 -1.39 -18.65 0.26
CA GLN A 130 -0.63 -19.73 -0.37
C GLN A 130 0.78 -19.27 -0.77
N GLU A 131 0.90 -18.08 -1.38
CA GLU A 131 2.20 -17.51 -1.75
C GLU A 131 3.11 -17.30 -0.54
N VAL A 132 2.57 -17.07 0.66
CA VAL A 132 3.38 -16.98 1.89
C VAL A 132 3.83 -18.37 2.32
N SER A 133 2.96 -19.38 2.24
CA SER A 133 3.31 -20.76 2.65
C SER A 133 4.37 -21.42 1.76
N GLU A 134 4.50 -20.97 0.51
CA GLU A 134 5.51 -21.45 -0.45
C GLU A 134 6.82 -20.65 -0.41
N LEU A 135 6.92 -19.65 0.47
CA LEU A 135 8.18 -18.93 0.70
C LEU A 135 9.06 -19.68 1.69
N ASP A 136 10.31 -19.86 1.30
CA ASP A 136 11.37 -20.25 2.22
C ASP A 136 12.18 -19.00 2.60
N LEU A 137 12.01 -18.55 3.84
CA LEU A 137 12.74 -17.43 4.45
C LEU A 137 13.55 -17.88 5.67
N SER A 138 13.81 -19.18 5.81
CA SER A 138 14.34 -19.79 7.04
C SER A 138 15.69 -19.24 7.51
N ASP A 139 16.47 -18.61 6.63
CA ASP A 139 17.77 -17.97 6.94
C ASP A 139 17.75 -16.43 7.01
N CYS A 140 16.55 -15.81 7.04
CA CYS A 140 16.41 -14.36 6.84
C CYS A 140 15.95 -13.59 8.09
N HIS A 141 16.74 -13.58 9.17
CA HIS A 141 16.42 -12.82 10.40
C HIS A 141 15.08 -13.22 11.06
N GLY A 142 14.65 -14.47 10.88
CA GLY A 142 13.45 -15.05 11.47
C GLY A 142 12.73 -15.99 10.50
N ARG A 143 11.70 -16.67 10.99
CA ARG A 143 10.83 -17.55 10.21
C ARG A 143 9.47 -16.91 10.01
N VAL A 144 8.97 -16.94 8.78
CA VAL A 144 7.63 -16.48 8.43
C VAL A 144 6.85 -17.67 7.91
N GLY A 145 5.66 -17.90 8.45
CA GLY A 145 4.75 -18.93 8.00
C GLY A 145 3.31 -18.47 7.96
N VAL A 146 2.42 -19.43 7.77
CA VAL A 146 0.97 -19.26 7.83
C VAL A 146 0.43 -20.33 8.79
N PRO A 147 -0.47 -20.00 9.75
CA PRO A 147 -1.07 -21.02 10.60
C PRO A 147 -1.89 -21.99 9.75
N LYS A 148 -1.97 -23.26 10.15
CA LYS A 148 -2.74 -24.24 9.36
C LYS A 148 -4.18 -23.76 9.22
N GLN A 149 -4.74 -23.98 8.04
CA GLN A 149 -6.08 -23.54 7.73
C GLN A 149 -6.82 -24.55 6.86
N LEU A 150 -8.15 -24.55 7.01
CA LEU A 150 -9.06 -25.42 6.30
C LEU A 150 -10.21 -24.57 5.75
N PHE A 151 -10.46 -24.67 4.46
CA PHE A 151 -11.67 -24.13 3.86
C PHE A 151 -12.82 -25.12 4.02
N VAL A 152 -13.96 -24.62 4.46
CA VAL A 152 -15.18 -25.39 4.66
C VAL A 152 -16.30 -24.75 3.85
N ASN A 153 -16.90 -25.53 2.95
CA ASN A 153 -18.07 -25.15 2.15
C ASN A 153 -19.22 -26.18 2.26
N THR A 154 -19.07 -27.20 3.09
CA THR A 154 -20.03 -28.29 3.28
C THR A 154 -20.92 -28.07 4.49
N ASP A 155 -21.75 -29.06 4.83
CA ASP A 155 -22.66 -29.03 5.97
C ASP A 155 -21.94 -28.84 7.33
N PRO A 156 -22.46 -28.00 8.25
CA PRO A 156 -21.87 -27.76 9.58
C PRO A 156 -21.58 -29.01 10.40
N SER A 157 -22.38 -30.07 10.29
CA SER A 157 -22.18 -31.32 11.04
C SER A 157 -20.89 -32.05 10.64
N SER A 158 -20.39 -31.81 9.44
CA SER A 158 -19.16 -32.43 8.91
C SER A 158 -17.87 -31.74 9.37
N ILE A 159 -17.98 -30.52 9.92
CA ILE A 159 -16.83 -29.67 10.28
C ILE A 159 -15.89 -30.35 11.28
N PRO A 160 -16.34 -30.95 12.40
CA PRO A 160 -15.44 -31.56 13.37
C PRO A 160 -14.58 -32.68 12.75
N ALA A 161 -15.20 -33.53 11.93
CA ALA A 161 -14.50 -34.61 11.25
C ALA A 161 -13.52 -34.08 10.20
N ALA A 162 -13.86 -33.00 9.49
CA ALA A 162 -12.96 -32.35 8.54
C ALA A 162 -11.75 -31.72 9.23
N VAL A 163 -11.95 -31.04 10.36
CA VAL A 163 -10.88 -30.47 11.20
C VAL A 163 -9.94 -31.55 11.70
N MET A 164 -10.48 -32.66 12.21
CA MET A 164 -9.68 -33.81 12.67
C MET A 164 -8.85 -34.41 11.53
N ARG A 165 -9.45 -34.65 10.36
CA ARG A 165 -8.73 -35.18 9.18
C ARG A 165 -7.63 -34.24 8.69
N ALA A 166 -7.85 -32.93 8.78
CA ALA A 166 -6.88 -31.93 8.39
C ALA A 166 -5.78 -31.69 9.46
N GLY A 167 -5.91 -32.29 10.64
CA GLY A 167 -4.92 -32.18 11.72
C GLY A 167 -4.76 -30.74 12.25
N LEU A 168 -5.88 -30.02 12.35
CA LEU A 168 -5.96 -28.69 12.94
C LEU A 168 -6.13 -28.78 14.46
N SER A 169 -5.44 -27.90 15.18
CA SER A 169 -5.45 -27.81 16.65
C SER A 169 -6.37 -26.70 17.11
N LEU A 170 -7.13 -26.94 18.18
CA LEU A 170 -7.97 -25.93 18.81
C LEU A 170 -7.13 -24.97 19.69
N PRO A 171 -7.55 -23.70 19.84
CA PRO A 171 -8.78 -23.13 19.30
C PRO A 171 -8.64 -22.67 17.84
N LEU A 172 -9.76 -22.57 17.12
CA LEU A 172 -9.79 -22.21 15.70
C LEU A 172 -10.50 -20.87 15.46
N VAL A 173 -9.83 -19.97 14.73
CA VAL A 173 -10.42 -18.73 14.22
C VAL A 173 -11.27 -19.06 13.01
N ALA A 174 -12.58 -18.83 13.11
CA ALA A 174 -13.52 -18.94 12.02
C ALA A 174 -13.69 -17.59 11.30
N LYS A 175 -13.43 -17.61 9.99
CA LYS A 175 -13.47 -16.46 9.08
C LYS A 175 -14.54 -16.69 7.99
N PRO A 176 -15.78 -16.20 8.16
CA PRO A 176 -16.83 -16.35 7.15
C PRO A 176 -16.46 -15.68 5.82
N LEU A 177 -16.86 -16.28 4.68
CA LEU A 177 -16.64 -15.70 3.34
C LEU A 177 -17.79 -14.77 2.90
N VAL A 178 -19.02 -15.01 3.37
CA VAL A 178 -20.25 -14.35 2.87
C VAL A 178 -20.89 -13.41 3.90
N ALA A 179 -20.35 -13.33 5.12
CA ALA A 179 -20.96 -12.54 6.17
C ALA A 179 -20.95 -11.03 5.85
N LYS A 180 -22.11 -10.38 6.04
CA LYS A 180 -22.28 -8.92 5.95
C LYS A 180 -21.49 -8.17 7.05
N SER A 181 -21.06 -8.88 8.10
CA SER A 181 -20.15 -8.43 9.14
C SER A 181 -18.80 -9.14 9.01
N HIS A 182 -17.68 -8.41 9.12
CA HIS A 182 -16.33 -9.00 9.26
C HIS A 182 -16.14 -9.61 10.66
N GLU A 183 -17.13 -10.34 11.15
CA GLU A 183 -17.15 -10.88 12.50
C GLU A 183 -16.32 -12.16 12.53
N LEU A 184 -15.27 -12.13 13.35
CA LEU A 184 -14.44 -13.29 13.63
C LEU A 184 -15.01 -13.99 14.85
N SER A 185 -14.92 -15.32 14.85
CA SER A 185 -15.25 -16.10 16.03
C SER A 185 -14.14 -17.09 16.33
N LEU A 186 -13.98 -17.43 17.60
CA LEU A 186 -13.02 -18.41 18.08
C LEU A 186 -13.79 -19.61 18.62
N ALA A 187 -13.52 -20.78 18.05
CA ALA A 187 -14.10 -22.05 18.47
C ALA A 187 -13.10 -22.79 19.35
N TYR A 188 -13.50 -23.13 20.58
CA TYR A 188 -12.62 -23.71 21.59
C TYR A 188 -12.70 -25.25 21.66
N ASP A 189 -13.82 -25.82 21.24
CA ASP A 189 -14.07 -27.26 21.36
C ASP A 189 -14.67 -27.86 20.07
N PRO A 190 -14.50 -29.17 19.82
CA PRO A 190 -15.01 -29.83 18.62
C PRO A 190 -16.53 -29.77 18.46
N ILE A 191 -17.29 -29.74 19.56
CA ILE A 191 -18.76 -29.73 19.53
C ILE A 191 -19.23 -28.38 18.98
N SER A 192 -18.60 -27.29 19.40
CA SER A 192 -18.91 -25.93 18.99
C SER A 192 -18.71 -25.67 17.50
N LEU A 193 -17.83 -26.43 16.83
CA LEU A 193 -17.58 -26.31 15.38
C LEU A 193 -18.84 -26.55 14.55
N THR A 194 -19.77 -27.38 15.02
CA THR A 194 -21.06 -27.63 14.35
C THR A 194 -22.00 -26.43 14.33
N LYS A 195 -21.73 -25.40 15.13
CA LYS A 195 -22.51 -24.16 15.22
C LYS A 195 -22.03 -23.09 14.23
N LEU A 196 -20.96 -23.36 13.49
CA LEU A 196 -20.41 -22.44 12.50
C LEU A 196 -21.22 -22.51 11.20
N GLU A 197 -21.27 -21.41 10.46
CA GLU A 197 -22.04 -21.28 9.22
C GLU A 197 -21.10 -21.14 8.02
N PRO A 198 -20.93 -22.22 7.21
CA PRO A 198 -20.20 -22.18 5.95
C PRO A 198 -20.88 -21.29 4.89
N PRO A 199 -20.12 -20.78 3.90
CA PRO A 199 -18.70 -21.03 3.66
C PRO A 199 -17.79 -20.18 4.57
N LEU A 200 -16.75 -20.81 5.14
CA LEU A 200 -15.77 -20.15 6.02
C LEU A 200 -14.36 -20.77 5.90
N VAL A 201 -13.36 -20.02 6.35
CA VAL A 201 -12.01 -20.55 6.61
C VAL A 201 -11.82 -20.74 8.11
N LEU A 202 -11.43 -21.93 8.52
CA LEU A 202 -10.92 -22.21 9.86
C LEU A 202 -9.41 -22.09 9.85
N GLN A 203 -8.83 -21.34 10.77
CA GLN A 203 -7.39 -21.18 10.91
C GLN A 203 -6.98 -21.41 12.36
N GLU A 204 -5.87 -22.13 12.59
CA GLU A 204 -5.31 -22.30 13.93
C GLU A 204 -5.04 -20.96 14.60
N PHE A 205 -5.46 -20.85 15.86
CA PHE A 205 -5.12 -19.70 16.68
C PHE A 205 -3.70 -19.86 17.22
N VAL A 206 -2.86 -18.87 16.99
CA VAL A 206 -1.50 -18.82 17.53
C VAL A 206 -1.48 -17.77 18.62
N ASN A 207 -1.10 -18.12 19.84
CA ASN A 207 -0.89 -17.14 20.90
C ASN A 207 0.17 -16.12 20.46
N HIS A 208 -0.09 -14.82 20.64
CA HIS A 208 0.75 -13.74 20.11
C HIS A 208 0.77 -12.48 21.00
N GLY A 209 0.44 -12.64 22.27
CA GLY A 209 0.49 -11.57 23.28
C GLY A 209 -0.51 -10.42 23.02
N GLY A 210 -1.55 -10.64 22.22
CA GLY A 210 -2.54 -9.61 21.92
C GLY A 210 -2.03 -8.46 21.05
N VAL A 211 -0.95 -8.65 20.27
CA VAL A 211 -0.41 -7.62 19.38
C VAL A 211 -0.34 -8.11 17.93
N LEU A 212 -0.88 -7.30 17.02
CA LEU A 212 -0.80 -7.48 15.58
C LEU A 212 0.09 -6.41 14.96
N PHE A 213 1.02 -6.83 14.10
CA PHE A 213 1.82 -5.96 13.26
C PHE A 213 1.16 -5.79 11.90
N LYS A 214 0.61 -4.61 11.64
CA LYS A 214 0.07 -4.26 10.32
C LYS A 214 1.19 -3.69 9.46
N VAL A 215 1.69 -4.50 8.53
CA VAL A 215 2.80 -4.16 7.63
C VAL A 215 2.25 -3.62 6.32
N TYR A 216 2.27 -2.31 6.15
CA TYR A 216 1.88 -1.62 4.92
C TYR A 216 3.03 -1.64 3.91
N ILE A 217 2.72 -2.04 2.68
CA ILE A 217 3.66 -2.13 1.56
C ILE A 217 3.15 -1.22 0.43
N VAL A 218 3.98 -0.23 0.07
CA VAL A 218 3.72 0.75 -0.97
C VAL A 218 4.93 0.80 -1.90
N GLY A 219 4.92 -0.02 -2.94
CA GLY A 219 6.10 -0.24 -3.76
C GLY A 219 7.24 -0.84 -2.94
N ASP A 220 8.38 -0.16 -2.88
CA ASP A 220 9.54 -0.60 -2.08
C ASP A 220 9.46 -0.10 -0.62
N ALA A 221 8.50 0.77 -0.28
CA ALA A 221 8.37 1.34 1.05
C ALA A 221 7.56 0.42 1.98
N ILE A 222 8.05 0.26 3.20
CA ILE A 222 7.43 -0.53 4.26
C ILE A 222 7.16 0.36 5.47
N ARG A 223 5.95 0.27 6.03
CA ARG A 223 5.60 0.88 7.32
C ARG A 223 4.84 -0.12 8.18
N VAL A 224 5.26 -0.25 9.43
CA VAL A 224 4.62 -1.15 10.40
C VAL A 224 3.87 -0.30 11.42
N VAL A 225 2.65 -0.70 11.75
CA VAL A 225 1.83 -0.11 12.81
C VAL A 225 1.40 -1.24 13.73
N ARG A 226 1.53 -1.03 15.05
CA ARG A 226 1.01 -1.98 16.04
C ARG A 226 -0.47 -1.78 16.25
N ARG A 227 -1.17 -2.89 16.45
CA ARG A 227 -2.58 -2.97 16.78
C ARG A 227 -2.72 -3.89 17.97
N PHE A 228 -3.69 -3.60 18.84
CA PHE A 228 -4.18 -4.66 19.72
C PHE A 228 -4.72 -5.81 18.87
N SER A 229 -4.83 -6.99 19.45
CA SER A 229 -5.33 -8.20 18.81
C SER A 229 -6.08 -9.04 19.85
N LEU A 230 -6.46 -10.26 19.50
CA LEU A 230 -7.05 -11.19 20.46
C LEU A 230 -6.01 -11.57 21.53
N PRO A 231 -6.38 -11.58 22.82
CA PRO A 231 -5.49 -11.98 23.89
C PRO A 231 -5.08 -13.45 23.73
N ASN A 232 -4.03 -13.85 24.44
CA ASN A 232 -3.65 -15.27 24.50
C ASN A 232 -4.78 -16.11 25.10
N VAL A 233 -4.84 -17.36 24.68
CA VAL A 233 -5.67 -18.42 25.25
C VAL A 233 -4.79 -19.35 26.06
N ASP A 234 -5.13 -19.59 27.32
CA ASP A 234 -4.43 -20.55 28.18
C ASP A 234 -5.18 -21.89 28.34
N GLU A 235 -4.59 -22.85 29.06
CA GLU A 235 -5.22 -24.16 29.30
C GLU A 235 -6.50 -24.03 30.16
N GLY A 236 -6.56 -23.03 31.02
CA GLY A 236 -7.75 -22.72 31.81
C GLY A 236 -8.88 -22.23 30.92
N ASP A 237 -8.58 -21.38 29.93
CA ASP A 237 -9.55 -20.94 28.93
C ASP A 237 -10.07 -22.11 28.09
N LEU A 238 -9.19 -23.03 27.67
CA LEU A 238 -9.61 -24.21 26.91
C LEU A 238 -10.50 -25.16 27.74
N SER A 239 -10.26 -25.22 29.04
CA SER A 239 -11.01 -26.08 29.96
C SER A 239 -12.32 -25.45 30.44
N ASN A 240 -12.36 -24.12 30.57
CA ASN A 240 -13.49 -23.38 31.13
C ASN A 240 -14.42 -22.77 30.07
N ASN A 241 -13.95 -22.57 28.84
CA ASN A 241 -14.76 -22.02 27.76
C ASN A 241 -15.26 -23.13 26.83
N ALA A 242 -16.56 -23.38 26.86
CA ALA A 242 -17.24 -24.20 25.87
C ALA A 242 -18.00 -23.30 24.88
N GLY A 243 -17.84 -23.55 23.58
CA GLY A 243 -18.60 -22.87 22.53
C GLY A 243 -17.79 -22.02 21.56
N VAL A 244 -18.55 -21.26 20.75
CA VAL A 244 -18.03 -20.30 19.77
C VAL A 244 -18.20 -18.90 20.34
N PHE A 245 -17.09 -18.22 20.59
CA PHE A 245 -17.11 -16.84 21.07
C PHE A 245 -16.99 -15.90 19.88
N ARG A 246 -18.03 -15.09 19.66
CA ARG A 246 -18.04 -14.06 18.64
C ARG A 246 -17.38 -12.81 19.18
N PHE A 247 -16.45 -12.26 18.42
CA PHE A 247 -15.85 -10.98 18.74
C PHE A 247 -16.51 -9.91 17.86
N PRO A 248 -17.34 -9.00 18.40
CA PRO A 248 -17.93 -7.91 17.63
C PRO A 248 -16.81 -6.99 17.17
N ARG A 249 -16.33 -7.25 15.95
CA ARG A 249 -15.33 -6.50 15.21
C ARG A 249 -14.23 -5.89 16.08
N VAL A 250 -13.62 -6.68 16.97
CA VAL A 250 -12.49 -6.34 17.82
C VAL A 250 -12.28 -4.81 17.95
N SER A 251 -13.26 -4.13 18.56
CA SER A 251 -13.31 -2.66 18.60
C SER A 251 -12.07 -2.10 19.28
N CYS A 252 -11.43 -2.89 20.14
CA CYS A 252 -10.10 -2.66 20.70
C CYS A 252 -8.92 -3.04 19.75
N ALA A 253 -8.94 -4.16 19.00
CA ALA A 253 -7.85 -4.51 18.06
C ALA A 253 -7.76 -3.65 16.81
N SER A 254 -8.82 -2.90 16.50
CA SER A 254 -8.73 -1.88 15.45
C SER A 254 -8.04 -0.59 15.91
N ALA A 255 -7.79 -0.43 17.22
CA ALA A 255 -7.09 0.71 17.78
C ALA A 255 -5.57 0.57 17.56
N SER A 256 -4.89 1.71 17.44
CA SER A 256 -3.43 1.70 17.43
C SER A 256 -2.92 1.25 18.79
N ALA A 257 -1.86 0.45 18.81
CA ALA A 257 -1.13 0.11 20.03
C ALA A 257 0.28 0.72 20.04
N ASP A 258 0.58 1.66 19.12
CA ASP A 258 1.92 2.25 19.01
C ASP A 258 2.32 3.07 20.25
N ASP A 259 1.35 3.70 20.91
CA ASP A 259 1.55 4.53 22.11
C ASP A 259 1.18 3.78 23.40
N ALA A 260 0.87 2.48 23.31
CA ALA A 260 0.53 1.67 24.47
C ALA A 260 1.80 1.17 25.17
N ASP A 261 1.76 1.15 26.51
CA ASP A 261 2.78 0.51 27.33
C ASP A 261 2.60 -1.01 27.25
N LEU A 262 3.40 -1.65 26.41
CA LEU A 262 3.35 -3.08 26.12
C LEU A 262 4.69 -3.72 26.47
N ASP A 263 4.66 -4.99 26.87
CA ASP A 263 5.88 -5.78 27.08
C ASP A 263 6.77 -5.70 25.82
N PRO A 264 8.02 -5.21 25.94
CA PRO A 264 8.96 -5.13 24.83
C PRO A 264 9.15 -6.45 24.09
N HIS A 265 9.08 -7.59 24.78
CA HIS A 265 9.22 -8.91 24.16
C HIS A 265 8.04 -9.28 23.25
N VAL A 266 6.88 -8.66 23.45
CA VAL A 266 5.68 -8.84 22.61
C VAL A 266 5.60 -7.76 21.53
N ALA A 267 5.94 -6.51 21.88
CA ALA A 267 5.69 -5.34 21.05
C ALA A 267 6.86 -4.92 20.16
N GLU A 268 8.03 -5.54 20.28
CA GLU A 268 9.15 -5.33 19.36
C GLU A 268 8.68 -5.52 17.91
N LEU A 269 9.07 -4.61 17.01
CA LEU A 269 8.71 -4.74 15.60
C LEU A 269 9.42 -5.93 14.95
N PRO A 270 8.80 -6.60 13.96
CA PRO A 270 9.50 -7.60 13.16
C PRO A 270 10.77 -6.99 12.53
N PRO A 271 11.88 -7.74 12.45
CA PRO A 271 13.13 -7.22 11.92
C PRO A 271 12.96 -6.62 10.53
N ARG A 272 13.46 -5.40 10.34
CA ARG A 272 13.32 -4.69 9.06
C ARG A 272 13.88 -5.47 7.86
N PRO A 273 15.07 -6.12 7.94
CA PRO A 273 15.58 -6.92 6.83
C PRO A 273 14.64 -8.08 6.45
N LEU A 274 14.02 -8.75 7.44
CA LEU A 274 13.03 -9.80 7.19
C LEU A 274 11.83 -9.24 6.40
N LEU A 275 11.30 -8.09 6.83
CA LEU A 275 10.18 -7.44 6.16
C LEU A 275 10.52 -6.98 4.74
N GLU A 276 11.75 -6.50 4.51
CA GLU A 276 12.24 -6.08 3.18
C GLU A 276 12.29 -7.25 2.20
N ILE A 277 12.81 -8.40 2.64
CA ILE A 277 12.86 -9.63 1.82
C ILE A 277 11.44 -10.16 1.58
N LEU A 278 10.62 -10.28 2.64
CA LEU A 278 9.24 -10.75 2.54
C LEU A 278 8.40 -9.88 1.59
N ALA A 279 8.45 -8.56 1.75
CA ALA A 279 7.70 -7.63 0.91
C ALA A 279 8.21 -7.65 -0.54
N LYS A 280 9.52 -7.81 -0.78
CA LYS A 280 10.08 -7.95 -2.12
C LYS A 280 9.57 -9.23 -2.81
N GLU A 281 9.64 -10.37 -2.14
CA GLU A 281 9.19 -11.64 -2.72
C GLU A 281 7.69 -11.68 -2.95
N LEU A 282 6.89 -11.19 -2.01
CA LEU A 282 5.43 -11.14 -2.18
C LEU A 282 5.02 -10.20 -3.32
N ARG A 283 5.66 -9.05 -3.49
CA ARG A 283 5.41 -8.19 -4.66
C ARG A 283 5.74 -8.87 -5.97
N ARG A 284 6.84 -9.63 -6.01
CA ARG A 284 7.27 -10.37 -7.21
C ARG A 284 6.27 -11.47 -7.56
N ARG A 285 5.85 -12.25 -6.57
CA ARG A 285 4.93 -13.39 -6.75
C ARG A 285 3.50 -12.95 -7.05
N LEU A 286 2.97 -11.98 -6.29
CA LEU A 286 1.60 -11.49 -6.46
C LEU A 286 1.45 -10.50 -7.61
N GLY A 287 2.54 -9.89 -8.08
CA GLY A 287 2.47 -8.80 -9.07
C GLY A 287 1.83 -7.51 -8.52
N LEU A 288 1.68 -7.40 -7.20
CA LEU A 288 1.06 -6.27 -6.51
C LEU A 288 2.10 -5.28 -6.00
N ARG A 289 1.71 -4.01 -5.84
CA ARG A 289 2.53 -2.93 -5.28
C ARG A 289 1.87 -2.28 -4.08
N LEU A 290 0.54 -2.35 -3.97
CA LEU A 290 -0.24 -1.73 -2.92
C LEU A 290 -1.00 -2.79 -2.10
N PHE A 291 -0.40 -3.25 -1.01
CA PHE A 291 -1.07 -4.16 -0.08
C PHE A 291 -0.57 -3.98 1.34
N ASN A 292 -1.24 -4.60 2.31
CA ASN A 292 -0.63 -4.85 3.60
C ASN A 292 -0.72 -6.32 3.95
N ILE A 293 0.08 -6.68 4.94
CA ILE A 293 0.11 -7.97 5.61
C ILE A 293 -0.29 -7.73 7.06
N ASP A 294 -1.14 -8.58 7.59
CA ASP A 294 -1.44 -8.66 9.02
C ASP A 294 -0.62 -9.82 9.58
N MET A 295 0.37 -9.47 10.39
CA MET A 295 1.39 -10.38 10.91
C MET A 295 1.32 -10.44 12.44
N ILE A 296 1.53 -11.62 13.01
CA ILE A 296 1.65 -11.86 14.44
C ILE A 296 2.99 -12.53 14.76
N ARG A 297 3.50 -12.36 15.97
CA ARG A 297 4.67 -13.08 16.49
C ARG A 297 4.20 -14.15 17.46
N GLU A 298 4.68 -15.38 17.32
CA GLU A 298 4.33 -16.46 18.25
C GLU A 298 4.81 -16.12 19.67
N HIS A 299 3.89 -16.17 20.63
CA HIS A 299 4.15 -15.84 22.03
C HIS A 299 5.24 -16.77 22.60
N GLY A 300 6.16 -16.19 23.37
CA GLY A 300 7.33 -16.90 23.90
C GLY A 300 8.48 -17.07 22.90
N THR A 301 8.32 -16.61 21.65
CA THR A 301 9.38 -16.65 20.63
C THR A 301 9.83 -15.26 20.25
N ARG A 302 11.07 -15.14 19.76
CA ARG A 302 11.59 -13.87 19.23
C ARG A 302 11.49 -13.77 17.72
N ASP A 303 11.53 -14.90 17.02
CA ASP A 303 11.87 -14.95 15.60
C ASP A 303 10.83 -15.70 14.75
N ARG A 304 9.72 -16.19 15.32
CA ARG A 304 8.65 -16.87 14.58
C ARG A 304 7.46 -15.95 14.36
N PHE A 305 7.17 -15.71 13.09
CA PHE A 305 6.11 -14.83 12.64
C PHE A 305 5.12 -15.58 11.76
N TYR A 306 3.86 -15.19 11.86
CA TYR A 306 2.77 -15.76 11.07
C TYR A 306 2.02 -14.65 10.34
N VAL A 307 1.79 -14.83 9.05
CA VAL A 307 0.86 -14.01 8.28
C VAL A 307 -0.53 -14.61 8.41
N ILE A 308 -1.50 -13.79 8.84
CA ILE A 308 -2.88 -14.25 9.09
C ILE A 308 -3.91 -13.63 8.14
N ASP A 309 -3.56 -12.52 7.47
CA ASP A 309 -4.41 -11.84 6.49
C ASP A 309 -3.56 -10.96 5.56
N MET A 310 -4.02 -10.72 4.33
CA MET A 310 -3.42 -9.79 3.38
C MET A 310 -4.53 -8.97 2.72
N ASN A 311 -4.33 -7.68 2.47
CA ASN A 311 -5.40 -6.88 1.83
C ASN A 311 -4.85 -6.01 0.71
N TYR A 312 -5.53 -6.04 -0.44
CA TYR A 312 -5.27 -5.11 -1.54
C TYR A 312 -5.70 -3.68 -1.18
N PHE A 313 -4.81 -2.75 -1.48
CA PHE A 313 -4.99 -1.31 -1.33
C PHE A 313 -5.69 -0.91 -0.01
N PRO A 314 -5.12 -1.26 1.15
CA PRO A 314 -5.76 -1.16 2.46
C PRO A 314 -6.04 0.27 2.91
N GLY A 315 -6.66 0.43 4.07
CA GLY A 315 -6.86 1.76 4.66
C GLY A 315 -5.54 2.39 5.11
N TYR A 316 -4.99 3.30 4.31
CA TYR A 316 -3.74 4.03 4.62
C TYR A 316 -3.93 5.22 5.55
N GLY A 317 -5.15 5.68 5.82
CA GLY A 317 -5.37 6.81 6.73
C GLY A 317 -4.87 6.58 8.16
N LYS A 318 -4.56 5.32 8.52
CA LYS A 318 -3.96 4.95 9.82
C LYS A 318 -2.45 4.62 9.72
N MET A 319 -1.83 4.84 8.57
CA MET A 319 -0.39 4.69 8.35
C MET A 319 0.26 6.06 8.50
N PRO A 320 1.15 6.27 9.49
CA PRO A 320 1.81 7.55 9.70
C PRO A 320 2.57 8.02 8.44
N GLY A 321 2.33 9.28 8.05
CA GLY A 321 3.00 9.89 6.91
C GLY A 321 2.71 9.24 5.55
N TYR A 322 1.59 8.51 5.42
CA TYR A 322 1.24 7.83 4.17
C TYR A 322 1.19 8.78 2.97
N GLU A 323 0.91 10.07 3.18
CA GLU A 323 0.85 11.05 2.11
C GLU A 323 2.20 11.21 1.41
N HIS A 324 3.29 11.27 2.18
CA HIS A 324 4.65 11.36 1.65
C HIS A 324 5.03 10.08 0.92
N VAL A 325 4.81 8.93 1.57
CA VAL A 325 5.14 7.62 1.01
C VAL A 325 4.41 7.39 -0.32
N PHE A 326 3.11 7.70 -0.40
CA PHE A 326 2.34 7.55 -1.62
C PHE A 326 2.78 8.51 -2.72
N THR A 327 3.03 9.77 -2.38
CA THR A 327 3.44 10.77 -3.38
C THR A 327 4.80 10.40 -3.98
N ASP A 328 5.76 10.00 -3.14
CA ASP A 328 7.08 9.55 -3.61
C ASP A 328 7.01 8.26 -4.43
N PHE A 329 6.14 7.33 -4.03
CA PHE A 329 5.89 6.10 -4.77
C PHE A 329 5.35 6.38 -6.18
N LEU A 330 4.33 7.23 -6.31
CA LEU A 330 3.73 7.56 -7.61
C LEU A 330 4.75 8.23 -8.55
N LEU A 331 5.56 9.16 -8.05
CA LEU A 331 6.65 9.78 -8.82
C LEU A 331 7.71 8.76 -9.25
N GLY A 332 7.99 7.77 -8.39
CA GLY A 332 8.96 6.71 -8.65
C GLY A 332 8.52 5.73 -9.75
N LEU A 333 7.21 5.56 -9.98
CA LEU A 333 6.70 4.69 -11.05
C LEU A 333 7.08 5.21 -12.43
N VAL A 334 6.89 6.50 -12.67
CA VAL A 334 7.14 7.11 -13.98
C VAL A 334 8.64 7.26 -14.26
N LYS A 335 9.46 7.59 -13.26
CA LYS A 335 10.93 7.67 -13.42
C LYS A 335 11.57 6.35 -13.86
N LYS A 336 11.01 5.20 -13.46
CA LYS A 336 11.52 3.88 -13.86
C LYS A 336 11.16 3.54 -15.31
N GLU A 337 10.02 4.02 -15.82
CA GLU A 337 9.62 3.83 -17.23
C GLU A 337 10.42 4.71 -18.20
N TYR A 338 10.75 5.96 -17.84
CA TYR A 338 11.63 6.81 -18.66
C TYR A 338 13.04 6.22 -18.83
N ARG A 339 13.58 5.52 -17.82
CA ARG A 339 14.89 4.84 -17.91
C ARG A 339 14.87 3.55 -18.73
N ARG A 340 13.69 2.98 -18.99
CA ARG A 340 13.52 1.75 -19.78
C ARG A 340 13.31 2.01 -21.28
N ARG A 341 12.99 3.25 -21.67
CA ARG A 341 12.93 3.64 -23.08
C ARG A 341 14.36 3.75 -23.62
N PRO A 342 14.74 3.08 -24.72
CA PRO A 342 15.99 3.37 -25.40
C PRO A 342 15.97 4.85 -25.79
N SER A 343 17.00 5.60 -25.40
CA SER A 343 17.25 6.89 -26.01
C SER A 343 17.46 6.64 -27.50
N TYR A 344 16.49 7.02 -28.34
CA TYR A 344 16.77 7.22 -29.74
C TYR A 344 17.76 8.38 -29.80
N SER A 345 19.06 8.06 -29.82
CA SER A 345 20.08 8.97 -30.28
C SER A 345 19.78 9.20 -31.75
N SER A 346 19.35 10.42 -32.08
CA SER A 346 19.44 10.96 -33.42
C SER A 346 20.89 10.85 -33.88
N CYS A 347 21.17 9.82 -34.67
CA CYS A 347 22.37 9.80 -35.51
C CYS A 347 22.11 10.78 -36.65
N GLU A 348 22.54 12.02 -36.47
CA GLU A 348 23.01 12.83 -37.59
C GLU A 348 24.49 12.48 -37.81
N GLY A 349 24.81 12.08 -39.04
CA GLY A 349 26.14 11.70 -39.50
C GLY A 349 26.06 11.30 -40.96
#